data_AF-A0AAT9GN32-F1
#
_entry.id   AF-A0AAT9GN32-F1
#
_cell.length_a   1.000
_cell.length_b   1.000
_cell.length_c   1.000
_cell.angle_alpha   90.00
_cell.angle_beta   90.00
_cell.angle_gamma   90.00
#
_symmetry.space_group_name_H-M   'P 1'
#
loop_
_entity.id
_entity.type
_entity.pdbx_description
1 polymer ?
#
loop_
_entity_poly.entity_id
_entity_poly.type
_entity_poly.pdbx_seq_one_letter_code
_entity_poly.pdbx_strand_id
1 'polypeptide(L)'
;MIELYNNPFDEEVARKFLELKEKLKDNLIKLEGDRIRKEINVFVYNKVEIKDVRVFSVAELIKEELSSISGIYFEINGNNVKIKVETLRPEVYEEISVKIYEIEKRVGIKLNVEYLT
;
A
#
# COMPACT_ATOMS: atom_id res chain seq x y z
N MET A 1 -16.61 -9.02 22.26
CA MET A 1 -16.26 -7.75 22.92
C MET A 1 -14.80 -7.49 22.62
N ILE A 2 -14.48 -6.50 21.78
CA ILE A 2 -13.10 -6.09 21.53
C ILE A 2 -12.84 -4.96 22.53
N GLU A 3 -12.09 -5.24 23.59
CA GLU A 3 -11.59 -4.22 24.50
C GLU A 3 -10.47 -3.47 23.77
N LEU A 4 -10.83 -2.35 23.14
CA LEU A 4 -9.84 -1.37 22.74
C LEU A 4 -9.23 -0.82 24.04
N TYR A 5 -7.96 -1.12 24.31
CA TYR A 5 -7.17 -0.37 25.27
C TYR A 5 -7.35 1.11 24.92
N ASN A 6 -8.07 1.88 25.75
CA ASN A 6 -8.38 3.30 25.51
C ASN A 6 -7.08 4.12 25.42
N ASN A 7 -6.52 4.17 24.23
CA ASN A 7 -5.41 5.03 23.87
C ASN A 7 -6.00 6.19 23.05
N PRO A 8 -5.86 7.45 23.50
CA PRO A 8 -6.37 8.62 22.79
C PRO A 8 -5.96 8.68 21.32
N PHE A 9 -4.78 8.15 20.96
CA PHE A 9 -4.31 8.10 19.59
C PHE A 9 -5.05 7.07 18.74
N ASP A 10 -5.37 5.89 19.30
CA ASP A 10 -6.14 4.87 18.57
C ASP A 10 -7.58 5.36 18.34
N GLU A 11 -8.16 6.10 19.30
CA GLU A 11 -9.45 6.79 19.10
C GLU A 11 -9.38 7.83 18.00
N GLU A 12 -8.30 8.62 17.93
CA GLU A 12 -8.08 9.61 16.87
C GLU A 12 -8.01 8.95 15.50
N VAL A 13 -7.26 7.84 15.36
CA VAL A 13 -7.20 7.03 14.14
C VAL A 13 -8.59 6.52 13.75
N ALA A 14 -9.37 6.00 14.70
CA ALA A 14 -10.73 5.50 14.44
C ALA A 14 -11.69 6.62 13.99
N ARG A 15 -11.64 7.80 14.62
CA ARG A 15 -12.43 8.97 14.20
C ARG A 15 -12.03 9.42 12.80
N LYS A 16 -10.72 9.47 12.51
CA LYS A 16 -10.20 9.86 11.20
C LYS A 16 -10.61 8.85 10.11
N PHE A 17 -10.67 7.57 10.45
CA PHE A 17 -11.18 6.54 9.54
C PHE A 17 -12.60 6.82 9.08
N LEU A 18 -13.51 7.16 10.00
CA LEU A 18 -14.90 7.46 9.63
C LEU A 18 -14.97 8.68 8.70
N GLU A 19 -14.23 9.75 9.01
CA GLU A 19 -14.17 10.96 8.18
C GLU A 19 -13.66 10.66 6.76
N LEU A 20 -12.58 9.88 6.66
CA LEU A 20 -11.95 9.57 5.38
C LEU A 20 -12.74 8.55 4.57
N LYS A 21 -13.41 7.60 5.21
CA LYS A 21 -14.24 6.61 4.53
C LYS A 21 -15.36 7.26 3.73
N GLU A 22 -16.00 8.31 4.26
CA GLU A 22 -17.04 9.04 3.54
C GLU A 22 -16.49 9.81 2.33
N LYS A 23 -15.32 10.45 2.50
CA LYS A 23 -14.67 11.25 1.44
C LYS A 23 -14.09 10.41 0.33
N LEU A 24 -13.42 9.31 0.69
CA LEU A 24 -12.64 8.49 -0.23
C LEU A 24 -13.41 7.28 -0.76
N LYS A 25 -14.47 6.85 -0.07
CA LYS A 25 -15.30 5.70 -0.46
C LYS A 25 -14.42 4.49 -0.81
N ASP A 26 -14.57 3.97 -2.03
CA ASP A 26 -13.86 2.80 -2.54
C ASP A 26 -12.36 3.06 -2.81
N ASN A 27 -11.91 4.32 -2.80
CA ASN A 27 -10.49 4.65 -2.96
C ASN A 27 -9.67 4.36 -1.70
N LEU A 28 -10.30 4.31 -0.52
CA LEU A 28 -9.62 4.04 0.75
C LEU A 28 -9.37 2.54 0.92
N ILE A 29 -8.11 2.17 1.15
CA ILE A 29 -7.70 0.78 1.33
C ILE A 29 -7.52 0.47 2.82
N LYS A 30 -6.65 1.24 3.47
CA LYS A 30 -6.25 0.99 4.86
C LYS A 30 -5.84 2.27 5.56
N LEU A 31 -6.05 2.28 6.86
CA LEU A 31 -5.52 3.27 7.79
C LEU A 31 -4.62 2.58 8.80
N GLU A 32 -3.49 3.22 9.10
CA GLU A 32 -2.50 2.74 10.07
C GLU A 32 -2.01 3.90 10.92
N GLY A 33 -2.01 3.73 12.24
CA GLY A 33 -1.41 4.68 13.16
C GLY A 33 0.06 4.34 13.43
N ASP A 34 0.97 5.23 13.05
CA ASP A 34 2.37 5.17 13.49
C ASP A 34 2.46 5.82 14.88
N ARG A 35 2.48 4.99 15.92
CA ARG A 35 2.55 5.44 17.32
C ARG A 35 3.88 6.11 17.68
N ILE A 36 4.96 5.77 16.98
CA ILE A 36 6.30 6.32 17.26
C ILE A 36 6.35 7.76 16.77
N ARG A 37 5.87 8.00 15.54
CA ARG A 37 5.81 9.34 14.95
C ARG A 37 4.56 10.12 15.31
N LYS A 38 3.57 9.46 15.91
CA LYS A 38 2.21 9.98 16.15
C LYS A 38 1.56 10.46 14.85
N GLU A 39 1.73 9.69 13.78
CA GLU A 39 1.22 10.00 12.44
C GLU A 39 0.11 9.02 12.03
N ILE A 40 -0.86 9.51 11.26
CA ILE A 40 -1.88 8.66 10.63
C ILE A 40 -1.50 8.48 9.16
N ASN A 41 -1.18 7.24 8.81
CA ASN A 41 -0.88 6.82 7.45
C ASN A 41 -2.15 6.32 6.77
N VAL A 42 -2.40 6.80 5.56
CA VAL A 42 -3.57 6.45 4.76
C VAL A 42 -3.13 5.84 3.45
N PHE A 43 -3.55 4.61 3.21
CA PHE A 43 -3.29 3.89 1.98
C PHE A 43 -4.51 3.97 1.06
N VAL A 44 -4.30 4.42 -0.17
CA VAL A 44 -5.35 4.62 -1.19
C VAL A 44 -4.95 3.98 -2.51
N TYR A 45 -5.93 3.67 -3.37
CA TYR A 45 -5.64 3.19 -4.72
C TYR A 45 -5.02 4.31 -5.57
N ASN A 46 -5.71 5.45 -5.64
CA ASN A 46 -5.28 6.62 -6.37
C ASN A 46 -4.85 7.73 -5.41
N LYS A 47 -3.70 8.33 -5.68
CA LYS A 47 -3.17 9.43 -4.88
C LYS A 47 -4.16 10.59 -4.84
N VAL A 48 -4.44 11.07 -3.63
CA VAL A 48 -5.28 12.22 -3.35
C VAL A 48 -4.60 13.08 -2.30
N GLU A 49 -4.66 14.39 -2.46
CA GLU A 49 -4.13 15.31 -1.46
C GLU A 49 -5.16 15.48 -0.35
N ILE A 50 -4.75 15.14 0.88
CA ILE A 50 -5.54 15.37 2.08
C ILE A 50 -4.67 16.18 3.03
N LYS A 51 -5.21 17.33 3.45
CA LYS A 51 -4.52 18.21 4.40
C LYS A 51 -4.23 17.47 5.71
N ASP A 52 -3.03 17.67 6.26
CA ASP A 52 -2.60 17.17 7.57
C ASP A 52 -2.61 15.63 7.70
N VAL A 53 -2.59 14.91 6.57
CA VAL A 53 -2.60 13.45 6.52
C VAL A 53 -1.54 12.96 5.53
N ARG A 54 -0.78 11.95 5.94
CA ARG A 54 0.19 11.32 5.06
C ARG A 54 -0.49 10.24 4.22
N VAL A 55 -0.65 10.53 2.93
CA VAL A 55 -1.33 9.65 1.98
C VAL A 55 -0.30 8.91 1.13
N PHE A 56 -0.40 7.59 1.10
CA PHE A 56 0.39 6.71 0.25
C PHE A 56 -0.53 6.07 -0.79
N SER A 57 -0.20 6.26 -2.07
CA SER A 57 -0.85 5.46 -3.11
C SER A 57 -0.18 4.10 -3.25
N VAL A 58 -0.97 3.06 -3.50
CA VAL A 58 -0.45 1.71 -3.79
C VAL A 58 0.49 1.75 -4.99
N ALA A 59 0.15 2.53 -6.02
CA ALA A 59 0.98 2.67 -7.21
C ALA A 59 2.37 3.25 -6.91
N GLU A 60 2.46 4.28 -6.06
CA GLU A 60 3.75 4.85 -5.66
C GLU A 60 4.58 3.87 -4.82
N LEU A 61 3.95 3.17 -3.86
CA LEU A 61 4.65 2.17 -3.05
C LEU A 61 5.25 1.06 -3.92
N ILE A 62 4.46 0.51 -4.84
CA ILE A 62 4.94 -0.51 -5.78
C ILE A 62 6.07 0.06 -6.64
N LYS A 63 5.92 1.29 -7.14
CA LYS A 63 6.94 1.92 -7.97
C LYS A 63 8.25 2.10 -7.19
N GLU A 64 8.20 2.63 -5.98
CA GLU A 64 9.38 2.84 -5.14
C GLU A 64 10.10 1.52 -4.83
N GLU A 65 9.36 0.49 -4.46
CA GLU A 65 9.94 -0.79 -4.05
C GLU A 65 10.45 -1.62 -5.23
N LEU A 66 9.68 -1.70 -6.33
CA LEU A 66 10.05 -2.51 -7.49
C LEU A 66 11.11 -1.83 -8.37
N SER A 67 11.15 -0.50 -8.47
CA SER A 67 12.16 0.19 -9.31
C SER A 67 13.61 -0.04 -8.86
N SER A 68 13.81 -0.57 -7.65
CA SER A 68 15.14 -0.94 -7.15
C SER A 68 15.69 -2.22 -7.79
N ILE A 69 14.82 -3.04 -8.38
CA ILE A 69 15.18 -4.31 -9.02
C ILE A 69 15.59 -4.04 -10.47
N SER A 70 16.80 -4.43 -10.86
CA SER A 70 17.29 -4.21 -12.22
C SER A 70 16.66 -5.18 -13.22
N GLY A 71 16.34 -4.69 -14.42
CA GLY A 71 15.82 -5.52 -15.52
C GLY A 71 14.32 -5.81 -15.46
N ILE A 72 13.56 -5.04 -14.67
CA ILE A 72 12.11 -5.14 -14.62
C ILE A 72 11.45 -3.92 -15.27
N TYR A 73 10.32 -4.15 -15.90
CA TYR A 73 9.38 -3.13 -16.34
C TYR A 73 8.02 -3.50 -15.76
N PHE A 74 7.26 -2.53 -15.27
CA PHE A 74 5.96 -2.81 -14.70
C PHE A 74 4.91 -1.76 -15.05
N GLU A 75 3.67 -2.19 -15.11
CA GLU A 75 2.49 -1.37 -15.30
C GLU A 75 1.51 -1.61 -14.16
N ILE A 76 0.92 -0.54 -13.63
CA ILE A 76 0.02 -0.59 -12.48
C ILE A 76 -1.33 -0.01 -12.89
N ASN A 77 -2.39 -0.78 -12.69
CA ASN A 77 -3.76 -0.35 -12.90
C ASN A 77 -4.66 -0.82 -11.75
N GLY A 78 -4.91 0.07 -10.79
CA GLY A 78 -5.61 -0.25 -9.56
C GLY A 78 -4.81 -1.27 -8.72
N ASN A 79 -5.38 -2.46 -8.51
CA ASN A 79 -4.72 -3.59 -7.83
C ASN A 79 -4.05 -4.58 -8.80
N ASN A 80 -4.11 -4.35 -10.11
CA ASN A 80 -3.43 -5.17 -11.10
C ASN A 80 -2.03 -4.62 -11.35
N VAL A 81 -1.03 -5.49 -11.22
CA VAL A 81 0.38 -5.18 -11.44
C VAL A 81 0.90 -6.14 -12.52
N LYS A 82 1.22 -5.61 -13.69
CA LYS A 82 1.85 -6.38 -14.75
C LYS A 82 3.36 -6.17 -14.66
N ILE A 83 4.11 -7.26 -14.61
CA ILE A 83 5.57 -7.20 -14.45
C ILE A 83 6.20 -7.97 -15.60
N LYS A 84 6.97 -7.26 -16.41
CA LYS A 84 7.81 -7.81 -17.46
C LYS A 84 9.24 -7.88 -16.95
N VAL A 85 9.82 -9.08 -17.01
CA VAL A 85 11.20 -9.32 -16.56
C VAL A 85 12.06 -9.60 -17.79
N GLU A 86 13.04 -8.75 -18.08
CA GLU A 86 13.89 -8.89 -19.28
C GLU A 86 15.00 -9.96 -19.13
N THR A 87 14.89 -10.89 -18.17
CA THR A 87 15.92 -11.93 -17.98
C THR A 87 15.38 -13.20 -17.33
N LEU A 88 15.88 -14.37 -17.76
CA LEU A 88 15.60 -15.69 -17.19
C LEU A 88 16.41 -15.95 -15.90
N ARG A 89 16.35 -15.03 -14.93
CA ARG A 89 17.02 -15.19 -13.62
C ARG A 89 15.99 -15.50 -12.54
N PRO A 90 15.89 -16.75 -12.05
CA PRO A 90 14.93 -17.13 -11.02
C PRO A 90 14.98 -16.24 -9.77
N GLU A 91 16.15 -15.70 -9.44
CA GLU A 91 16.37 -14.85 -8.28
C GLU A 91 15.58 -13.53 -8.36
N VAL A 92 15.41 -12.99 -9.58
CA VAL A 92 14.63 -11.77 -9.81
C VAL A 92 13.14 -12.02 -9.54
N TYR A 93 12.63 -13.19 -9.91
CA TYR A 93 11.24 -13.57 -9.62
C TYR A 93 11.00 -13.70 -8.12
N GLU A 94 11.95 -14.29 -7.39
CA GLU A 94 11.87 -14.41 -5.93
C GLU A 94 11.89 -13.02 -5.27
N GLU A 95 12.80 -12.14 -5.68
CA GLU A 95 12.90 -10.77 -5.15
C GLU A 95 11.60 -9.97 -5.38
N ILE A 96 11.05 -10.02 -6.59
CA ILE A 96 9.76 -9.39 -6.92
C ILE A 96 8.65 -9.98 -6.04
N SER A 97 8.59 -11.30 -5.89
CA SER A 97 7.53 -11.98 -5.13
C SER A 97 7.58 -11.58 -3.65
N VAL A 98 8.78 -11.50 -3.08
CA VAL A 98 8.98 -11.03 -1.70
C VAL A 98 8.52 -9.59 -1.56
N LYS A 99 8.89 -8.69 -2.48
CA LYS A 99 8.48 -7.28 -2.45
C LYS A 99 6.97 -7.11 -2.57
N ILE A 100 6.34 -7.82 -3.50
CA ILE A 100 4.87 -7.82 -3.63
C ILE A 100 4.22 -8.27 -2.32
N TYR A 101 4.69 -9.36 -1.73
CA TYR A 101 4.15 -9.86 -0.46
C TYR A 101 4.31 -8.84 0.69
N GLU A 102 5.45 -8.16 0.78
CA GLU A 102 5.68 -7.09 1.76
C GLU A 102 4.70 -5.94 1.58
N ILE A 103 4.43 -5.52 0.34
CA ILE A 103 3.47 -4.48 0.00
C ILE A 103 2.05 -4.93 0.38
N GLU A 104 1.59 -6.09 -0.10
CA GLU A 104 0.28 -6.66 0.20
C GLU A 104 -0.02 -6.69 1.69
N LYS A 105 0.95 -7.14 2.50
CA LYS A 105 0.85 -7.15 3.96
C LYS A 105 0.74 -5.74 4.54
N ARG A 106 1.51 -4.78 4.02
CA ARG A 106 1.49 -3.38 4.50
C ARG A 106 0.16 -2.72 4.19
N VAL A 107 -0.35 -2.85 2.97
CA VAL A 107 -1.59 -2.19 2.52
C VAL A 107 -2.86 -2.97 2.86
N GLY A 108 -2.76 -4.27 3.15
CA GLY A 108 -3.91 -5.11 3.54
C GLY A 108 -4.79 -5.55 2.36
N ILE A 109 -4.25 -5.63 1.15
CA ILE A 109 -4.93 -6.13 -0.05
C ILE A 109 -4.07 -7.16 -0.76
N LYS A 110 -4.71 -7.98 -1.61
CA LYS A 110 -3.99 -8.80 -2.59
C LYS A 110 -3.86 -8.06 -3.91
N LEU A 111 -2.65 -8.08 -4.47
CA LEU A 111 -2.32 -7.56 -5.78
C LEU A 111 -2.43 -8.71 -6.80
N ASN A 112 -3.03 -8.42 -7.94
CA ASN A 112 -3.05 -9.37 -9.04
C ASN A 112 -1.78 -9.18 -9.85
N VAL A 113 -0.83 -10.11 -9.73
CA VAL A 113 0.46 -10.03 -10.41
C VAL A 113 0.49 -10.94 -11.63
N GLU A 114 0.78 -10.36 -12.78
CA GLU A 114 0.98 -11.07 -14.05
C GLU A 114 2.45 -10.95 -14.45
N TYR A 115 3.14 -12.09 -14.58
CA TYR A 115 4.53 -12.14 -15.05
C TYR A 115 4.55 -12.33 -16.57
N LEU A 116 5.22 -11.41 -17.26
CA LEU A 116 5.44 -11.45 -18.71
C LEU A 116 6.90 -11.81 -18.97
N THR A 117 7.11 -12.88 -19.74
CA THR A 117 8.41 -13.34 -20.24
C THR A 117 8.72 -12.76 -21.61
#